data_AF-A0A1Q4VU44-F1
#
_entry.id   AF-A0A1Q4VU44-F1
#
_cell.length_a   1.000
_cell.length_b   1.000
_cell.length_c   1.000
_cell.angle_alpha   90.00
_cell.angle_beta   90.00
_cell.angle_gamma   90.00
#
_symmetry.space_group_name_H-M   'P 1'
#
loop_
_entity.id
_entity.type
_entity.pdbx_description
1 polymer ?
#
loop_
_entity_poly.entity_id
_entity_poly.type
_entity_poly.pdbx_seq_one_letter_code
_entity_poly.pdbx_strand_id
1 'polypeptide(L)'
;MAQLDAALRDRLGGAARAWLDVALDEAHAEAVLTARHAPGTPEQPSTNSDTPWAPPAPVDTANSGARSYTAYALPVWEMRFASAGRYCIRREPPHARDQEAAEAARILLLHTARADARTVTRLYEHGTAAERRAVLMALPHLGLGPSARPLVEDALRTNDTRLVAAAVGPYAARHLDAHAWRHAVLKCLFTGVPVTAVAGLAERARGDTELAHMLAEYARERTAAYRPVPADVQRVLDLTAPTASATAPSASPFPADSPADSPDAGTAAPAPRSAPTPPSVPPPAPPSAPAPSPTPSPAPASPFRPPPAT
;
A
#
# COMPACT_ATOMS: atom_id res chain seq x y z
N MET A 1 -12.78 -9.09 -5.44
CA MET A 1 -12.96 -8.25 -6.65
C MET A 1 -14.41 -7.92 -6.93
N ALA A 2 -15.34 -8.89 -6.99
CA ALA A 2 -16.77 -8.61 -7.19
C ALA A 2 -17.37 -7.60 -6.19
N GLN A 3 -17.06 -7.72 -4.90
CA GLN A 3 -17.51 -6.75 -3.89
C GLN A 3 -16.92 -5.33 -4.11
N LEU A 4 -15.67 -5.24 -4.56
CA LEU A 4 -15.03 -3.96 -4.87
C LEU A 4 -15.70 -3.30 -6.07
N ASP A 5 -16.00 -4.08 -7.12
CA ASP A 5 -16.74 -3.61 -8.29
C ASP A 5 -18.15 -3.13 -7.92
N ALA A 6 -18.91 -3.93 -7.17
CA ALA A 6 -20.24 -3.55 -6.71
C ALA A 6 -20.23 -2.25 -5.88
N ALA A 7 -19.31 -2.12 -4.92
CA ALA A 7 -19.16 -0.92 -4.12
C ALA A 7 -18.73 0.30 -4.95
N LEU A 8 -17.85 0.11 -5.93
CA LEU A 8 -17.43 1.18 -6.84
C LEU A 8 -18.62 1.66 -7.70
N ARG A 9 -19.39 0.73 -8.27
CA ARG A 9 -20.57 1.06 -9.10
C ARG A 9 -21.61 1.86 -8.31
N ASP A 10 -21.85 1.54 -7.05
CA ASP A 10 -22.78 2.28 -6.20
C ASP A 10 -22.33 3.74 -5.95
N ARG A 11 -21.01 3.95 -5.81
CA ARG A 11 -20.43 5.28 -5.60
C ARG A 11 -20.42 6.17 -6.84
N LEU A 12 -20.37 5.59 -8.04
CA LEU A 12 -20.15 6.32 -9.28
C LEU A 12 -21.45 6.88 -9.92
N GLY A 13 -21.35 8.09 -10.46
CA GLY A 13 -22.40 8.66 -11.33
C GLY A 13 -22.55 7.89 -12.65
N GLY A 14 -23.66 8.10 -13.37
CA GLY A 14 -23.98 7.32 -14.59
C GLY A 14 -22.89 7.38 -15.68
N ALA A 15 -22.37 8.56 -15.99
CA ALA A 15 -21.29 8.72 -16.97
C ALA A 15 -19.97 8.05 -16.51
N ALA A 16 -19.67 8.10 -15.22
CA ALA A 16 -18.49 7.45 -14.65
C ALA A 16 -18.61 5.92 -14.68
N ARG A 17 -19.81 5.38 -14.45
CA ARG A 17 -20.11 3.95 -14.61
C ARG A 17 -19.94 3.48 -16.05
N ALA A 18 -20.51 4.21 -17.02
CA ALA A 18 -20.35 3.89 -18.43
C ALA A 18 -18.88 3.93 -18.87
N TRP A 19 -18.10 4.90 -18.37
CA TRP A 19 -16.64 4.92 -18.59
C TRP A 19 -15.94 3.69 -17.99
N LEU A 20 -16.32 3.28 -16.78
CA LEU A 20 -15.74 2.11 -16.10
C LEU A 20 -16.04 0.82 -16.87
N ASP A 21 -17.27 0.63 -17.35
CA ASP A 21 -17.65 -0.56 -18.14
C ASP A 21 -16.77 -0.68 -19.39
N VAL A 22 -16.64 0.40 -20.17
CA VAL A 22 -15.76 0.42 -21.36
C VAL A 22 -14.30 0.15 -20.99
N ALA A 23 -13.82 0.72 -19.88
CA ALA A 23 -12.44 0.54 -19.45
C ALA A 23 -12.15 -0.91 -19.02
N LEU A 24 -13.11 -1.57 -18.36
CA LEU A 24 -13.00 -2.98 -17.97
C LEU A 24 -13.11 -3.91 -19.18
N ASP A 25 -13.95 -3.60 -20.17
CA ASP A 25 -14.03 -4.35 -21.43
C ASP A 25 -12.71 -4.29 -22.21
N GLU A 26 -12.08 -3.11 -22.31
CA GLU A 26 -10.75 -2.94 -22.93
C GLU A 26 -9.67 -3.72 -22.18
N ALA A 27 -9.68 -3.68 -20.84
CA ALA A 27 -8.75 -4.45 -20.02
C ALA A 27 -8.94 -5.97 -20.20
N HIS A 28 -10.20 -6.43 -20.25
CA HIS A 28 -10.52 -7.83 -20.48
C HIS A 28 -10.06 -8.30 -21.87
N ALA A 29 -10.31 -7.49 -22.90
CA ALA A 29 -9.86 -7.77 -24.26
C ALA A 29 -8.33 -7.93 -24.32
N GLU A 30 -7.57 -7.05 -23.66
CA GLU A 30 -6.11 -7.17 -23.58
C GLU A 30 -5.66 -8.46 -22.88
N ALA A 31 -6.32 -8.84 -21.78
CA ALA A 31 -6.02 -10.07 -21.07
C ALA A 31 -6.24 -11.31 -21.97
N VAL A 32 -7.31 -11.30 -22.78
CA VAL A 32 -7.59 -12.36 -23.76
C VAL A 32 -6.55 -12.37 -24.87
N LEU A 33 -6.16 -11.20 -25.40
CA LEU A 33 -5.10 -11.10 -26.41
C LEU A 33 -3.77 -11.62 -25.88
N THR A 34 -3.36 -11.20 -24.70
CA THR A 34 -2.10 -11.65 -24.07
C THR A 34 -2.12 -13.17 -23.85
N ALA A 35 -3.23 -13.73 -23.40
CA ALA A 35 -3.36 -15.17 -23.19
C ALA A 35 -3.25 -15.99 -24.49
N ARG A 36 -3.71 -15.45 -25.63
CA ARG A 36 -3.57 -16.10 -26.95
C ARG A 36 -2.15 -16.08 -27.48
N HIS A 37 -1.37 -15.05 -27.12
CA HIS A 37 0.03 -14.88 -27.54
C HIS A 37 1.03 -15.47 -26.54
N ALA A 38 0.57 -15.93 -25.37
CA ALA A 38 1.40 -16.70 -24.47
C ALA A 38 1.92 -17.92 -25.24
N PRO A 39 3.25 -18.18 -25.23
CA PRO A 39 3.81 -19.31 -25.97
C PRO A 39 3.12 -20.59 -25.50
N GLY A 40 2.31 -21.18 -26.37
CA GLY A 40 1.75 -22.49 -26.14
C GLY A 40 2.88 -23.49 -25.93
N THR A 41 2.64 -24.47 -25.06
CA THR A 41 3.38 -25.74 -25.03
C THR A 41 3.73 -26.15 -26.46
N PRO A 42 4.97 -26.53 -26.78
CA PRO A 42 5.33 -26.89 -28.16
C PRO A 42 4.37 -27.97 -28.65
N GLU A 43 3.52 -27.58 -29.61
CA GLU A 43 2.72 -28.52 -30.38
C GLU A 43 3.72 -29.46 -31.03
N GLN A 44 3.69 -30.74 -30.63
CA GLN A 44 4.61 -31.72 -31.15
C GLN A 44 4.49 -31.72 -32.68
N PRO A 45 5.59 -31.60 -33.43
CA PRO A 45 5.52 -31.70 -34.87
C PRO A 45 4.97 -33.09 -35.22
N SER A 46 3.81 -33.10 -35.86
CA SER A 46 3.19 -34.30 -36.42
C SER A 46 4.23 -35.02 -37.28
N THR A 47 4.69 -36.17 -36.82
CA THR A 47 5.51 -37.09 -37.61
C THR A 47 4.66 -37.68 -38.72
N ASN A 48 4.58 -37.00 -39.85
CA ASN A 48 4.37 -37.66 -41.14
C ASN A 48 5.70 -37.58 -41.89
N SER A 49 6.49 -38.64 -41.72
CA SER A 49 7.64 -38.96 -42.53
C SER A 49 7.16 -39.39 -43.92
N ASP A 50 7.40 -38.56 -44.93
CA ASP A 50 7.86 -38.95 -46.28
C ASP A 50 7.93 -37.73 -47.20
N THR A 51 8.89 -36.83 -46.93
CA THR A 51 9.26 -35.77 -47.88
C THR A 51 10.79 -35.77 -48.06
N PRO A 52 11.32 -35.93 -49.29
CA PRO A 52 12.75 -35.85 -49.54
C PRO A 52 13.30 -34.45 -49.22
N TRP A 53 14.49 -34.41 -48.62
CA TRP A 53 15.23 -33.21 -48.25
C TRP A 53 15.34 -32.19 -49.40
N ALA A 54 14.82 -30.98 -49.18
CA ALA A 54 15.06 -29.80 -50.01
C ALA A 54 15.93 -28.79 -49.22
N PRO A 55 16.93 -28.14 -49.84
CA PRO A 55 17.77 -27.16 -49.15
C PRO A 55 16.94 -25.94 -48.70
N PRO A 56 17.26 -25.31 -47.56
CA PRO A 56 16.48 -24.20 -47.05
C PRO A 56 16.55 -23.00 -48.00
N ALA A 57 15.39 -22.48 -48.39
CA ALA A 57 15.27 -21.18 -49.05
C ALA A 57 15.87 -20.08 -48.15
N PRO A 58 16.48 -19.03 -48.73
CA PRO A 58 17.03 -17.93 -47.95
C PRO A 58 15.95 -17.32 -47.07
N VAL A 59 16.27 -17.17 -45.78
CA VAL A 59 15.43 -16.48 -44.80
C VAL A 59 15.19 -15.05 -45.25
N ASP A 60 13.98 -14.77 -45.72
CA ASP A 60 13.50 -13.41 -45.95
C ASP A 60 13.52 -12.65 -44.62
N THR A 61 14.61 -11.92 -44.39
CA THR A 61 14.84 -11.07 -43.20
C THR A 61 13.91 -9.84 -43.22
N ALA A 62 13.01 -9.72 -44.19
CA ALA A 62 12.11 -8.60 -44.38
C ALA A 62 10.96 -8.52 -43.35
N ASN A 63 10.63 -9.61 -42.64
CA ASN A 63 9.51 -9.62 -41.70
C ASN A 63 9.90 -9.28 -40.24
N SER A 64 11.19 -9.06 -39.97
CA SER A 64 11.67 -8.64 -38.64
C SER A 64 11.43 -7.15 -38.35
N GLY A 65 11.26 -6.33 -39.39
CA GLY A 65 11.06 -4.88 -39.27
C GLY A 65 9.62 -4.45 -38.94
N ALA A 66 8.62 -5.24 -39.35
CA ALA A 66 7.21 -4.93 -39.11
C ALA A 66 6.79 -5.12 -37.63
N ARG A 67 7.50 -5.96 -36.87
CA ARG A 67 7.26 -6.17 -35.43
C ARG A 67 7.74 -5.01 -34.55
N SER A 68 8.62 -4.15 -35.05
CA SER A 68 9.23 -3.07 -34.26
C SER A 68 8.39 -1.80 -34.18
N TYR A 69 7.42 -1.58 -35.07
CA TYR A 69 6.64 -0.33 -35.08
C TYR A 69 5.38 -0.37 -34.21
N THR A 70 4.82 -1.56 -33.95
CA THR A 70 3.67 -1.75 -33.05
C THR A 70 4.07 -1.82 -31.57
N ALA A 71 5.37 -1.92 -31.28
CA ALA A 71 5.92 -2.13 -29.93
C ALA A 71 5.83 -0.90 -28.99
N TYR A 72 5.39 0.26 -29.48
CA TYR A 72 5.31 1.50 -28.70
C TYR A 72 3.90 1.99 -28.40
N ALA A 73 2.86 1.35 -28.96
CA ALA A 73 1.50 1.67 -28.55
C ALA A 73 1.22 0.98 -27.21
N LEU A 74 1.19 1.74 -26.13
CA LEU A 74 0.73 1.21 -24.85
C LEU A 74 -0.71 0.68 -25.01
N PRO A 75 -1.05 -0.45 -24.39
CA PRO A 75 -2.42 -0.96 -24.37
C PRO A 75 -3.41 0.13 -23.94
N VAL A 76 -4.56 0.21 -24.60
CA VAL A 76 -5.55 1.28 -24.36
C VAL A 76 -6.00 1.31 -22.89
N TRP A 77 -6.10 0.15 -22.24
CA TRP A 77 -6.48 0.07 -20.83
C TRP A 77 -5.46 0.74 -19.89
N GLU A 78 -4.16 0.84 -20.25
CA GLU A 78 -3.18 1.58 -19.45
C GLU A 78 -3.47 3.08 -19.45
N MET A 79 -3.99 3.61 -20.56
CA MET A 79 -4.51 4.98 -20.60
C MET A 79 -5.76 5.14 -19.73
N ARG A 80 -6.61 4.12 -19.63
CA ARG A 80 -7.76 4.10 -18.70
C ARG A 80 -7.28 4.12 -17.25
N PHE A 81 -6.26 3.33 -16.93
CA PHE A 81 -5.61 3.32 -15.62
C PHE A 81 -5.10 4.72 -15.23
N ALA A 82 -4.36 5.38 -16.13
CA ALA A 82 -3.86 6.74 -15.88
C ALA A 82 -4.99 7.78 -15.76
N SER A 83 -6.02 7.65 -16.59
CA SER A 83 -7.13 8.62 -16.65
C SER A 83 -8.20 8.43 -15.57
N ALA A 84 -8.18 7.36 -14.78
CA ALA A 84 -9.22 7.04 -13.78
C ALA A 84 -9.55 8.22 -12.85
N GLY A 85 -8.55 8.98 -12.39
CA GLY A 85 -8.76 10.15 -11.52
C GLY A 85 -9.54 11.31 -12.17
N ARG A 86 -9.64 11.35 -13.50
CA ARG A 86 -10.43 12.33 -14.24
C ARG A 86 -11.89 11.89 -14.43
N TYR A 87 -12.12 10.58 -14.49
CA TYR A 87 -13.43 10.00 -14.84
C TYR A 87 -14.21 9.42 -13.66
N CYS A 88 -13.54 9.07 -12.56
CA CYS A 88 -14.18 8.58 -11.34
C CYS A 88 -14.80 9.75 -10.58
N ILE A 89 -16.01 10.12 -11.00
CA ILE A 89 -16.84 11.16 -10.41
C ILE A 89 -17.93 10.50 -9.56
N ARG A 90 -18.05 10.93 -8.30
CA ARG A 90 -19.05 10.37 -7.38
C ARG A 90 -20.47 10.78 -7.77
N ARG A 91 -21.41 9.92 -7.42
CA ARG A 91 -22.85 10.14 -7.57
C ARG A 91 -23.32 11.28 -6.67
N GLU A 92 -22.91 11.27 -5.40
CA GLU A 92 -23.31 12.24 -4.38
C GLU A 92 -22.13 12.65 -3.49
N PRO A 93 -21.86 13.96 -3.29
CA PRO A 93 -22.45 15.08 -4.03
C PRO A 93 -22.05 15.04 -5.52
N PRO A 94 -22.95 15.40 -6.46
CA PRO A 94 -22.69 15.30 -7.89
C PRO A 94 -21.43 16.07 -8.32
N HIS A 95 -20.74 15.55 -9.34
CA HIS A 95 -19.61 16.20 -10.04
C HIS A 95 -18.31 16.39 -9.24
N ALA A 96 -18.22 15.85 -8.02
CA ALA A 96 -16.96 15.82 -7.28
C ALA A 96 -16.09 14.62 -7.71
N ARG A 97 -14.77 14.85 -7.86
CA ARG A 97 -13.80 13.76 -8.05
C ARG A 97 -13.74 12.89 -6.81
N ASP A 98 -13.69 11.57 -7.02
CA ASP A 98 -13.60 10.59 -5.94
C ASP A 98 -12.30 9.80 -6.07
N GLN A 99 -11.34 10.13 -5.23
CA GLN A 99 -10.01 9.54 -5.26
C GLN A 99 -10.02 8.06 -4.85
N GLU A 100 -10.90 7.67 -3.93
CA GLU A 100 -11.07 6.27 -3.53
C GLU A 100 -11.69 5.46 -4.67
N ALA A 101 -12.69 6.03 -5.36
CA ALA A 101 -13.26 5.40 -6.54
C ALA A 101 -12.23 5.26 -7.67
N ALA A 102 -11.38 6.28 -7.87
CA ALA A 102 -10.29 6.20 -8.84
C ALA A 102 -9.24 5.14 -8.50
N GLU A 103 -8.94 4.93 -7.21
CA GLU A 103 -8.04 3.87 -6.75
C GLU A 103 -8.67 2.49 -6.95
N ALA A 104 -9.94 2.31 -6.58
CA ALA A 104 -10.69 1.08 -6.80
C ALA A 104 -10.77 0.71 -8.29
N ALA A 105 -11.06 1.69 -9.16
CA ALA A 105 -11.08 1.50 -10.60
C ALA A 105 -9.72 1.02 -11.14
N ARG A 106 -8.62 1.64 -10.69
CA ARG A 106 -7.26 1.22 -11.06
C ARG A 106 -6.94 -0.20 -10.62
N ILE A 107 -7.31 -0.59 -9.40
CA ILE A 107 -7.13 -1.95 -8.88
C ILE A 107 -7.93 -2.96 -9.72
N LEU A 108 -9.18 -2.63 -10.07
CA LEU A 108 -10.02 -3.47 -10.94
C LEU A 108 -9.44 -3.60 -12.35
N LEU A 109 -8.92 -2.52 -12.94
CA LEU A 109 -8.27 -2.54 -14.26
C LEU A 109 -7.04 -3.46 -14.26
N LEU A 110 -6.15 -3.31 -13.28
CA LEU A 110 -4.96 -4.17 -13.14
C LEU A 110 -5.34 -5.65 -13.04
N HIS A 111 -6.35 -5.97 -12.22
CA HIS A 111 -6.82 -7.35 -12.05
C HIS A 111 -7.48 -7.90 -13.31
N THR A 112 -8.35 -7.10 -13.95
CA THR A 112 -9.09 -7.51 -15.15
C THR A 112 -8.16 -7.71 -16.34
N ALA A 113 -7.15 -6.84 -16.50
CA ALA A 113 -6.10 -6.96 -17.50
C ALA A 113 -5.12 -8.11 -17.22
N ARG A 114 -5.20 -8.75 -16.03
CA ARG A 114 -4.23 -9.75 -15.56
C ARG A 114 -2.78 -9.23 -15.67
N ALA A 115 -2.58 -7.99 -15.23
CA ALA A 115 -1.32 -7.28 -15.38
C ALA A 115 -0.15 -8.09 -14.81
N ASP A 116 0.84 -8.37 -15.66
CA ASP A 116 2.04 -9.12 -15.30
C ASP A 116 3.06 -8.26 -14.54
N ALA A 117 4.14 -8.90 -14.09
CA ALA A 117 5.20 -8.24 -13.32
C ALA A 117 5.83 -7.06 -14.08
N ARG A 118 6.02 -7.18 -15.40
CA ARG A 118 6.60 -6.14 -16.24
C ARG A 118 5.68 -4.93 -16.33
N THR A 119 4.39 -5.17 -16.52
CA THR A 119 3.35 -4.14 -16.63
C THR A 119 3.21 -3.38 -15.33
N VAL A 120 3.07 -4.07 -14.20
CA VAL A 120 2.93 -3.38 -12.90
C VAL A 120 4.20 -2.60 -12.53
N THR A 121 5.38 -3.10 -12.90
CA THR A 121 6.65 -2.40 -12.69
C THR A 121 6.68 -1.11 -13.51
N ARG A 122 6.37 -1.16 -14.80
CA ARG A 122 6.30 0.03 -15.67
C ARG A 122 5.33 1.07 -15.12
N LEU A 123 4.10 0.65 -14.76
CA LEU A 123 3.06 1.54 -14.23
C LEU A 123 3.46 2.16 -12.88
N TYR A 124 4.22 1.43 -12.06
CA TYR A 124 4.73 1.94 -10.80
C TYR A 124 5.86 2.95 -11.00
N GLU A 125 6.86 2.64 -11.83
CA GLU A 125 8.03 3.50 -12.04
C GLU A 125 7.68 4.86 -12.65
N HIS A 126 6.70 4.89 -13.56
CA HIS A 126 6.29 6.10 -14.27
C HIS A 126 5.00 6.73 -13.72
N GLY A 127 4.40 6.09 -12.71
CA GLY A 127 3.12 6.50 -12.14
C GLY A 127 3.24 7.62 -11.12
N THR A 128 2.18 8.41 -11.02
CA THR A 128 1.94 9.31 -9.89
C THR A 128 1.83 8.54 -8.56
N ALA A 129 1.94 9.23 -7.42
CA ALA A 129 1.78 8.59 -6.12
C ALA A 129 0.43 7.82 -5.98
N ALA A 130 -0.64 8.34 -6.58
CA ALA A 130 -1.94 7.66 -6.59
C ALA A 130 -1.92 6.36 -7.42
N GLU A 131 -1.23 6.35 -8.55
CA GLU A 131 -1.10 5.19 -9.43
C GLU A 131 -0.19 4.13 -8.80
N ARG A 132 0.94 4.54 -8.24
CA ARG A 132 1.85 3.69 -7.46
C ARG A 132 1.11 3.02 -6.29
N ARG A 133 0.30 3.79 -5.56
CA ARG A 133 -0.53 3.26 -4.47
C ARG A 133 -1.50 2.19 -4.97
N ALA A 134 -2.21 2.45 -6.07
CA ALA A 134 -3.12 1.48 -6.66
C ALA A 134 -2.41 0.19 -7.11
N VAL A 135 -1.20 0.30 -7.67
CA VAL A 135 -0.37 -0.87 -8.00
C VAL A 135 -0.07 -1.70 -6.75
N LEU A 136 0.45 -1.08 -5.68
CA LEU A 136 0.78 -1.77 -4.43
C LEU A 136 -0.43 -2.50 -3.84
N MET A 137 -1.59 -1.82 -3.82
CA MET A 137 -2.85 -2.38 -3.31
C MET A 137 -3.38 -3.53 -4.17
N ALA A 138 -3.07 -3.55 -5.47
CA ALA A 138 -3.50 -4.62 -6.38
C ALA A 138 -2.63 -5.88 -6.30
N LEU A 139 -1.36 -5.78 -5.88
CA LEU A 139 -0.41 -6.90 -5.88
C LEU A 139 -0.93 -8.20 -5.25
N PRO A 140 -1.69 -8.19 -4.12
CA PRO A 140 -2.23 -9.42 -3.54
C PRO A 140 -3.17 -10.21 -4.46
N HIS A 141 -3.70 -9.58 -5.51
CA HIS A 141 -4.73 -10.11 -6.40
C HIS A 141 -4.23 -10.48 -7.80
N LEU A 142 -2.93 -10.33 -8.07
CA LEU A 142 -2.34 -10.51 -9.41
C LEU A 142 -1.53 -11.81 -9.57
N GLY A 143 -1.30 -12.56 -8.49
CA GLY A 143 -0.61 -13.86 -8.57
C GLY A 143 0.86 -13.77 -9.01
N LEU A 144 1.52 -12.64 -8.78
CA LEU A 144 2.89 -12.37 -9.27
C LEU A 144 4.01 -13.09 -8.49
N GLY A 145 3.67 -13.89 -7.48
CA GLY A 145 4.66 -14.50 -6.59
C GLY A 145 5.59 -13.42 -5.97
N PRO A 146 6.89 -13.68 -5.80
CA PRO A 146 7.83 -12.72 -5.23
C PRO A 146 8.31 -11.64 -6.22
N SER A 147 7.96 -11.70 -7.51
CA SER A 147 8.57 -10.85 -8.54
C SER A 147 8.26 -9.36 -8.39
N ALA A 148 7.17 -9.00 -7.70
CA ALA A 148 6.82 -7.61 -7.40
C ALA A 148 7.38 -7.11 -6.05
N ARG A 149 8.22 -7.91 -5.36
CA ARG A 149 8.88 -7.50 -4.10
C ARG A 149 9.69 -6.20 -4.22
N PRO A 150 10.45 -5.94 -5.31
CA PRO A 150 11.18 -4.70 -5.46
C PRO A 150 10.31 -3.44 -5.38
N LEU A 151 9.03 -3.50 -5.82
CA LEU A 151 8.10 -2.37 -5.76
C LEU A 151 7.70 -2.02 -4.33
N VAL A 152 7.52 -3.04 -3.49
CA VAL A 152 7.25 -2.87 -2.05
C VAL A 152 8.47 -2.29 -1.35
N GLU A 153 9.66 -2.82 -1.63
CA GLU A 153 10.89 -2.30 -1.04
C GLU A 153 11.16 -0.85 -1.43
N ASP A 154 10.92 -0.48 -2.69
CA ASP A 154 11.01 0.90 -3.15
C ASP A 154 10.02 1.80 -2.41
N ALA A 155 8.76 1.40 -2.29
CA ALA A 155 7.74 2.16 -1.57
C ALA A 155 8.16 2.43 -0.10
N LEU A 156 8.77 1.43 0.55
CA LEU A 156 9.26 1.53 1.93
C LEU A 156 10.48 2.44 2.10
N ARG A 157 11.25 2.68 1.03
CA ARG A 157 12.34 3.67 1.03
C ARG A 157 11.83 5.11 0.95
N THR A 158 10.60 5.32 0.48
CA THR A 158 9.98 6.66 0.42
C THR A 158 9.54 7.17 1.81
N ASN A 159 9.19 8.45 1.91
CA ASN A 159 8.52 9.03 3.09
C ASN A 159 7.03 9.35 2.84
N ASP A 160 6.48 8.93 1.70
CA ASP A 160 5.05 9.09 1.43
C ASP A 160 4.27 8.06 2.26
N THR A 161 3.60 8.53 3.31
CA THR A 161 2.87 7.68 4.26
C THR A 161 1.75 6.88 3.59
N ARG A 162 1.19 7.36 2.48
CA ARG A 162 0.14 6.65 1.73
C ARG A 162 0.73 5.46 0.96
N LEU A 163 1.94 5.62 0.41
CA LEU A 163 2.67 4.54 -0.25
C LEU A 163 3.19 3.53 0.78
N VAL A 164 3.75 4.00 1.90
CA VAL A 164 4.21 3.12 2.99
C VAL A 164 3.05 2.28 3.52
N ALA A 165 1.88 2.88 3.77
CA ALA A 165 0.68 2.16 4.22
C ALA A 165 0.21 1.09 3.23
N ALA A 166 0.23 1.38 1.92
CA ALA A 166 -0.10 0.39 0.90
C ALA A 166 0.95 -0.71 0.77
N ALA A 167 2.23 -0.37 0.96
CA ALA A 167 3.34 -1.30 0.84
C ALA A 167 3.32 -2.38 1.93
N VAL A 168 2.93 -2.04 3.16
CA VAL A 168 2.87 -3.00 4.30
C VAL A 168 1.63 -3.91 4.30
N GLY A 169 0.87 -3.93 3.21
CA GLY A 169 -0.33 -4.75 3.05
C GLY A 169 -0.06 -6.26 2.85
N PRO A 170 -1.08 -7.04 2.45
CA PRO A 170 -1.02 -8.51 2.42
C PRO A 170 0.08 -9.11 1.54
N TYR A 171 0.52 -8.40 0.49
CA TYR A 171 1.62 -8.86 -0.34
C TYR A 171 2.95 -8.84 0.43
N ALA A 172 3.24 -7.76 1.18
CA ALA A 172 4.43 -7.68 2.01
C ALA A 172 4.46 -8.74 3.11
N ALA A 173 3.32 -8.99 3.75
CA ALA A 173 3.19 -10.03 4.77
C ALA A 173 3.60 -11.42 4.28
N ARG A 174 3.40 -11.70 2.99
CA ARG A 174 3.77 -12.98 2.35
C ARG A 174 5.17 -13.02 1.77
N HIS A 175 5.66 -11.90 1.21
CA HIS A 175 6.84 -11.90 0.36
C HIS A 175 8.05 -11.17 0.95
N LEU A 176 7.90 -10.37 2.01
CA LEU A 176 9.06 -9.82 2.72
C LEU A 176 9.67 -10.87 3.65
N ASP A 177 11.00 -10.98 3.60
CA ASP A 177 11.75 -11.70 4.61
C ASP A 177 11.62 -11.02 5.99
N ALA A 178 12.06 -11.73 7.03
CA ALA A 178 11.90 -11.27 8.40
C ALA A 178 12.60 -9.93 8.65
N HIS A 179 13.80 -9.72 8.10
CA HIS A 179 14.56 -8.48 8.30
C HIS A 179 13.86 -7.28 7.63
N ALA A 180 13.53 -7.40 6.34
CA ALA A 180 12.83 -6.35 5.60
C ALA A 180 11.47 -6.02 6.23
N TRP A 181 10.74 -7.03 6.72
CA TRP A 181 9.46 -6.82 7.40
C TRP A 181 9.60 -6.06 8.72
N ARG A 182 10.58 -6.37 9.58
CA ARG A 182 10.84 -5.62 10.83
C ARG A 182 11.16 -4.16 10.55
N HIS A 183 12.01 -3.91 9.56
CA HIS A 183 12.34 -2.55 9.12
C HIS A 183 11.12 -1.81 8.57
N ALA A 184 10.19 -2.51 7.90
CA ALA A 184 8.92 -1.93 7.47
C ALA A 184 8.05 -1.50 8.67
N VAL A 185 7.96 -2.32 9.72
CA VAL A 185 7.24 -1.97 10.96
C VAL A 185 7.86 -0.74 11.64
N LEU A 186 9.19 -0.69 11.77
CA LEU A 186 9.89 0.47 12.31
C LEU A 186 9.68 1.72 11.46
N LYS A 187 9.69 1.57 10.13
CA LYS A 187 9.40 2.66 9.20
C LYS A 187 7.99 3.21 9.44
N CYS A 188 6.98 2.36 9.65
CA CYS A 188 5.62 2.80 9.98
C CYS A 188 5.61 3.64 11.27
N LEU A 189 6.22 3.14 12.34
CA LEU A 189 6.32 3.84 13.63
C LEU A 189 7.05 5.19 13.51
N PHE A 190 8.13 5.22 12.74
CA PHE A 190 8.91 6.44 12.51
C PHE A 190 8.16 7.49 11.69
N THR A 191 7.42 7.07 10.66
CA THR A 191 6.70 7.97 9.75
C THR A 191 5.26 8.27 10.17
N GLY A 192 4.78 7.65 11.25
CA GLY A 192 3.42 7.83 11.75
C GLY A 192 2.33 7.10 10.94
N VAL A 193 2.70 6.07 10.17
CA VAL A 193 1.73 5.15 9.57
C VAL A 193 1.19 4.23 10.66
N PRO A 194 -0.15 4.14 10.87
CA PRO A 194 -0.72 3.26 11.88
C PRO A 194 -0.28 1.81 11.67
N VAL A 195 0.16 1.14 12.74
CA VAL A 195 0.60 -0.26 12.64
C VAL A 195 -0.53 -1.22 12.25
N THR A 196 -1.80 -0.79 12.37
CA THR A 196 -2.97 -1.51 11.86
C THR A 196 -2.98 -1.66 10.33
N ALA A 197 -2.19 -0.87 9.59
CA ALA A 197 -2.00 -1.06 8.16
C ALA A 197 -1.11 -2.27 7.84
N VAL A 198 -0.26 -2.72 8.78
CA VAL A 198 0.64 -3.86 8.59
C VAL A 198 -0.17 -5.16 8.60
N ALA A 199 -0.33 -5.76 7.43
CA ALA A 199 -1.07 -7.00 7.32
C ALA A 199 -0.34 -8.16 8.03
N GLY A 200 -1.09 -8.97 8.79
CA GLY A 200 -0.55 -10.12 9.51
C GLY A 200 0.41 -9.74 10.65
N LEU A 201 0.29 -8.53 11.20
CA LEU A 201 1.18 -8.01 12.24
C LEU A 201 1.24 -8.91 13.47
N ALA A 202 0.08 -9.29 14.01
CA ALA A 202 0.00 -10.11 15.22
C ALA A 202 0.61 -11.50 15.00
N GLU A 203 0.34 -12.11 13.84
CA GLU A 203 0.86 -13.42 13.50
C GLU A 203 2.38 -13.40 13.33
N ARG A 204 2.92 -12.40 12.64
CA ARG A 204 4.35 -12.31 12.35
C ARG A 204 5.18 -11.78 13.52
N ALA A 205 4.62 -10.91 14.36
CA ALA A 205 5.31 -10.37 15.52
C ALA A 205 5.45 -11.39 16.65
N ARG A 206 4.55 -12.38 16.74
CA ARG A 206 4.50 -13.34 17.85
C ARG A 206 5.84 -14.04 18.07
N GLY A 207 6.43 -13.81 19.24
CA GLY A 207 7.72 -14.39 19.63
C GLY A 207 8.93 -13.80 18.91
N ASP A 208 8.78 -12.68 18.18
CA ASP A 208 9.88 -12.03 17.47
C ASP A 208 10.73 -11.18 18.45
N THR A 209 11.76 -11.80 19.02
CA THR A 209 12.68 -11.17 19.99
C THR A 209 13.50 -10.05 19.37
N GLU A 210 13.87 -10.16 18.09
CA GLU A 210 14.62 -9.13 17.38
C GLU A 210 13.77 -7.87 17.19
N LEU A 211 12.50 -8.03 16.79
CA LEU A 211 11.57 -6.91 16.73
C LEU A 211 11.38 -6.27 18.11
N ALA A 212 11.22 -7.06 19.17
CA ALA A 212 11.09 -6.55 20.53
C ALA A 212 12.30 -5.69 20.94
N HIS A 213 13.51 -6.17 20.66
CA HIS A 213 14.75 -5.45 20.96
C HIS A 213 14.85 -4.14 20.17
N MET A 214 14.57 -4.17 18.86
CA MET A 214 14.58 -2.97 18.02
C MET A 214 13.57 -1.90 18.49
N LEU A 215 12.39 -2.33 18.95
CA LEU A 215 11.35 -1.43 19.47
C LEU A 215 11.73 -0.80 20.81
N ALA A 216 12.36 -1.58 21.69
CA ALA A 216 12.88 -1.08 22.97
C ALA A 216 13.97 -0.02 22.74
N GLU A 217 14.90 -0.27 21.82
CA GLU A 217 15.94 0.69 21.45
C GLU A 217 15.34 1.95 20.83
N TYR A 218 14.38 1.82 19.90
CA TYR A 218 13.66 2.96 19.34
C TYR A 218 12.97 3.81 20.42
N ALA A 219 12.30 3.19 21.40
CA ALA A 219 11.66 3.89 22.51
C ALA A 219 12.68 4.61 23.39
N ARG A 220 13.83 3.98 23.68
CA ARG A 220 14.93 4.54 24.46
C ARG A 220 15.54 5.76 23.76
N GLU A 221 15.81 5.66 22.46
CA GLU A 221 16.31 6.76 21.63
C GLU A 221 15.33 7.95 21.59
N ARG A 222 14.03 7.70 21.44
CA ARG A 222 12.98 8.75 21.48
C ARG A 222 12.99 9.47 22.82
N THR A 223 13.00 8.71 23.91
CA THR A 223 12.98 9.24 25.29
C THR A 223 14.23 10.07 25.59
N ALA A 224 15.41 9.57 25.21
CA ALA A 224 16.67 10.29 25.38
C ALA A 224 16.71 11.61 24.58
N ALA A 225 15.99 11.67 23.46
CA ALA A 225 15.82 12.87 22.66
C ALA A 225 14.66 13.77 23.12
N TYR A 226 14.06 13.51 24.29
CA TYR A 226 12.88 14.22 24.82
C TYR A 226 11.69 14.24 23.84
N ARG A 227 11.55 13.18 23.02
CA ARG A 227 10.41 13.00 22.11
C ARG A 227 9.45 11.94 22.67
N PRO A 228 8.12 12.13 22.53
CA PRO A 228 7.15 11.16 23.04
C PRO A 228 7.28 9.81 22.33
N VAL A 229 7.08 8.70 23.05
CA VAL A 229 7.04 7.36 22.44
C VAL A 229 5.62 7.12 21.89
N PRO A 230 5.46 6.77 20.60
CA PRO A 230 4.13 6.46 20.04
C PRO A 230 3.47 5.27 20.74
N ALA A 231 2.15 5.34 21.00
CA ALA A 231 1.39 4.25 21.63
C ALA A 231 1.44 2.93 20.83
N ASP A 232 1.60 3.02 19.51
CA ASP A 232 1.78 1.85 18.65
C ASP A 232 3.03 1.05 19.00
N VAL A 233 4.07 1.65 19.58
CA VAL A 233 5.27 0.91 20.01
C VAL A 233 4.91 -0.13 21.06
N GLN A 234 4.15 0.27 22.09
CA GLN A 234 3.72 -0.64 23.15
C GLN A 234 2.81 -1.74 22.59
N ARG A 235 1.88 -1.39 21.69
CA ARG A 235 1.00 -2.38 21.04
C ARG A 235 1.79 -3.47 20.31
N VAL A 236 2.86 -3.10 19.60
CA VAL A 236 3.68 -4.09 18.89
C VAL A 236 4.55 -4.88 19.86
N LEU A 237 5.09 -4.27 20.93
CA LEU A 237 5.81 -4.99 21.99
C LEU A 237 4.93 -6.05 22.66
N ASP A 238 3.66 -5.75 22.92
CA ASP A 238 2.73 -6.72 23.51
C ASP A 238 2.50 -7.92 22.57
N LEU A 239 2.56 -7.71 21.24
CA LEU A 239 2.44 -8.77 20.24
C LEU A 239 3.70 -9.62 20.11
N THR A 240 4.89 -9.12 20.48
CA THR A 240 6.13 -9.90 20.44
C THR A 240 6.29 -10.84 21.63
N ALA A 241 5.54 -10.61 22.71
CA ALA A 241 5.53 -11.49 23.85
C ALA A 241 5.18 -12.93 23.43
N PRO A 242 5.90 -13.95 23.92
CA PRO A 242 5.48 -15.32 23.76
C PRO A 242 4.09 -15.45 24.35
N THR A 243 3.13 -16.01 23.60
CA THR A 243 1.87 -16.41 24.20
C THR A 243 2.22 -17.47 25.23
N ALA A 244 2.11 -17.16 26.52
CA ALA A 244 2.15 -18.18 27.55
C ALA A 244 1.08 -19.19 27.14
N SER A 245 1.51 -20.39 26.72
CA SER A 245 0.57 -21.49 26.51
C SER A 245 -0.23 -21.56 27.78
N ALA A 246 -1.56 -21.53 27.65
CA ALA A 246 -2.47 -21.61 28.78
C ALA A 246 -1.97 -22.70 29.72
N THR A 247 -1.36 -22.30 30.83
CA THR A 247 -1.09 -23.19 31.94
C THR A 247 -2.48 -23.59 32.38
N ALA A 248 -2.93 -24.76 31.92
CA ALA A 248 -4.06 -25.43 32.53
C ALA A 248 -3.78 -25.40 34.04
N PRO A 249 -4.70 -24.90 34.87
CA PRO A 249 -4.50 -25.01 36.30
C PRO A 249 -4.36 -26.50 36.60
N SER A 250 -3.16 -26.91 37.00
CA SER A 250 -2.90 -28.22 37.56
C SER A 250 -3.71 -28.30 38.84
N ALA A 251 -4.95 -28.78 38.73
CA ALA A 251 -5.75 -29.18 39.86
C ALA A 251 -5.05 -30.39 40.49
N SER A 252 -4.27 -30.16 41.54
CA SER A 252 -3.88 -31.22 42.46
C SER A 252 -5.15 -31.83 43.07
N PRO A 253 -5.34 -33.16 43.04
CA PRO A 253 -6.49 -33.81 43.63
C PRO A 253 -6.17 -34.16 45.09
N PHE A 254 -6.15 -33.17 45.98
CA PHE A 254 -6.14 -33.46 47.42
C PHE A 254 -7.03 -32.46 48.16
N PRO A 255 -8.10 -32.92 48.84
CA PRO A 255 -8.85 -32.08 49.76
C PRO A 255 -8.09 -32.01 51.08
N ALA A 256 -7.77 -30.80 51.54
CA ALA A 256 -7.36 -30.57 52.92
C ALA A 256 -8.52 -29.87 53.64
N ASP A 257 -9.19 -30.65 54.49
CA ASP A 257 -10.13 -30.18 55.49
C ASP A 257 -9.46 -29.17 56.44
N SER A 258 -10.23 -28.12 56.75
CA SER A 258 -10.07 -27.25 57.94
C SER A 258 -10.75 -27.95 59.15
N PRO A 259 -10.52 -27.57 60.45
CA PRO A 259 -10.48 -26.17 60.89
C PRO A 259 -9.70 -25.78 62.18
N ALA A 260 -9.69 -24.46 62.39
CA ALA A 260 -9.69 -23.68 63.64
C ALA A 260 -8.47 -23.71 64.59
N ASP A 261 -7.83 -22.55 64.80
CA ASP A 261 -8.13 -21.70 65.96
C ASP A 261 -7.58 -20.26 65.76
N SER A 262 -8.26 -19.27 66.36
CA SER A 262 -7.79 -17.88 66.52
C SER A 262 -7.25 -17.68 67.96
N PRO A 263 -6.81 -16.51 68.45
CA PRO A 263 -6.53 -15.20 67.82
C PRO A 263 -5.14 -14.62 68.22
N ASP A 264 -4.82 -13.42 67.70
CA ASP A 264 -4.42 -12.22 68.48
C ASP A 264 -3.25 -11.40 67.88
N ALA A 265 -3.30 -10.11 68.22
CA ALA A 265 -2.30 -9.06 68.15
C ALA A 265 -2.12 -8.29 66.81
N GLY A 266 -2.55 -7.04 66.86
CA GLY A 266 -2.55 -6.06 65.79
C GLY A 266 -1.17 -5.61 65.30
N THR A 267 -1.19 -4.94 64.15
CA THR A 267 -0.32 -3.81 63.85
C THR A 267 -1.01 -2.92 62.81
N ALA A 268 -0.99 -1.63 63.11
CA ALA A 268 -1.68 -0.56 62.42
C ALA A 268 -1.24 -0.37 60.96
N ALA A 269 -2.21 -0.09 60.09
CA ALA A 269 -2.00 0.43 58.74
C ALA A 269 -1.76 1.95 58.78
N PRO A 270 -0.74 2.50 58.09
CA PRO A 270 -0.64 3.94 57.89
C PRO A 270 -1.50 4.38 56.68
N ALA A 271 -2.17 5.51 56.86
CA ALA A 271 -3.03 6.20 55.90
C ALA A 271 -2.30 6.62 54.59
N PRO A 272 -3.02 6.78 53.46
CA PRO A 272 -2.44 7.23 52.21
C PRO A 272 -2.03 8.71 52.29
N ARG A 273 -0.78 9.00 51.95
CA ARG A 273 -0.24 10.37 51.84
C ARG A 273 -0.83 11.05 50.60
N SER A 274 -1.36 12.25 50.79
CA SER A 274 -1.84 13.15 49.75
C SER A 274 -0.77 13.42 48.69
N ALA A 275 -1.15 13.34 47.42
CA ALA A 275 -0.31 13.68 46.28
C ALA A 275 -0.03 15.21 46.24
N PRO A 276 1.19 15.64 45.86
CA PRO A 276 1.49 17.06 45.67
C PRO A 276 0.82 17.61 44.40
N THR A 277 0.23 18.80 44.53
CA THR A 277 -0.36 19.60 43.45
C THR A 277 0.69 19.92 42.37
N PRO A 278 0.41 19.74 41.07
CA PRO A 278 1.33 20.17 40.02
C PRO A 278 1.41 21.71 39.95
N PRO A 279 2.57 22.29 39.56
CA PRO A 279 2.71 23.73 39.40
C PRO A 279 1.87 24.23 38.21
N SER A 280 1.14 25.34 38.43
CA SER A 280 0.41 26.07 37.38
C SER A 280 1.35 26.52 36.27
N VAL A 281 1.15 26.00 35.06
CA VAL A 281 1.81 26.46 33.84
C VAL A 281 1.04 27.68 33.31
N PRO A 282 1.67 28.86 33.11
CA PRO A 282 1.01 30.00 32.49
C PRO A 282 0.70 29.73 31.01
N PRO A 283 -0.39 30.30 30.46
CA PRO A 283 -0.78 30.06 29.07
C PRO A 283 0.29 30.59 28.09
N PRO A 284 0.45 29.94 26.92
CA PRO A 284 1.42 30.36 25.91
C PRO A 284 1.09 31.76 25.37
N ALA A 285 2.14 32.55 25.13
CA ALA A 285 2.03 33.88 24.52
C ALA A 285 1.36 33.80 23.12
N PRO A 286 0.55 34.81 22.73
CA PRO A 286 -0.08 34.83 21.43
C PRO A 286 0.95 34.92 20.29
N PRO A 287 0.66 34.33 19.12
CA PRO A 287 1.59 34.36 17.98
C PRO A 287 1.80 35.79 17.47
N SER A 288 3.06 36.12 17.14
CA SER A 288 3.44 37.39 16.53
C SER A 288 2.74 37.57 15.17
N ALA A 289 2.28 38.79 14.91
CA ALA A 289 1.58 39.17 13.69
C ALA A 289 2.43 38.90 12.42
N PRO A 290 1.82 38.46 11.31
CA PRO A 290 2.53 38.23 10.06
C PRO A 290 3.05 39.54 9.46
N ALA A 291 4.27 39.48 8.91
CA ALA A 291 4.90 40.60 8.20
C ALA A 291 4.07 41.03 6.97
N PRO A 292 4.05 42.33 6.63
CA PRO A 292 3.29 42.83 5.49
C PRO A 292 3.83 42.29 4.16
N SER A 293 2.92 41.91 3.26
CA SER A 293 3.23 41.39 1.93
C SER A 293 3.97 42.42 1.05
N PRO A 294 4.93 42.00 0.20
CA PRO A 294 5.59 42.90 -0.73
C PRO A 294 4.61 43.40 -1.80
N THR A 295 4.73 44.69 -2.13
CA THR A 295 3.97 45.37 -3.18
C THR A 295 4.25 44.78 -4.57
N PRO A 296 3.23 44.65 -5.45
CA PRO A 296 3.44 44.15 -6.81
C PRO A 296 4.19 45.16 -7.69
N SER A 297 5.17 44.66 -8.45
CA SER A 297 5.88 45.43 -9.48
C SER A 297 4.95 45.82 -10.64
N PRO A 298 5.15 47.00 -11.27
CA PRO A 298 4.33 47.45 -12.40
C PRO A 298 4.59 46.61 -13.66
N ALA A 299 3.51 46.28 -14.37
CA ALA A 299 3.52 45.52 -15.62
C ALA A 299 4.15 46.31 -16.78
N PRO A 300 4.84 45.66 -17.74
CA PRO A 300 5.40 46.32 -18.91
C PRO A 300 4.30 46.76 -19.90
N ALA A 301 4.48 47.96 -20.47
CA ALA A 301 3.58 48.54 -21.46
C ALA A 301 3.52 47.71 -22.76
N SER A 302 2.31 47.52 -23.28
CA SER A 302 2.07 46.83 -24.56
C SER A 302 2.49 47.70 -25.75
N PRO A 303 3.11 47.14 -26.82
CA PRO A 303 3.47 47.91 -27.99
C PRO A 303 2.24 48.25 -28.86
N PHE A 304 2.21 49.51 -29.30
CA PHE A 304 1.20 50.11 -30.17
C PHE A 304 1.20 49.44 -31.57
N ARG A 305 0.02 49.07 -32.07
CA ARG A 305 -0.18 48.47 -33.40
C ARG A 305 -0.85 49.50 -34.34
N PRO A 306 -0.24 49.89 -35.47
CA PRO A 306 -0.86 50.84 -36.40
C PRO A 306 -1.99 50.19 -37.21
N PRO A 307 -2.96 50.98 -37.71
CA PRO A 307 -4.09 50.49 -38.49
C PRO A 307 -3.71 50.07 -39.92
N PRO A 308 -4.50 49.20 -40.56
CA PRO A 308 -4.23 48.74 -41.93
C PRO A 308 -4.51 49.83 -42.97
N ALA A 309 -3.66 49.91 -43.98
CA ALA A 309 -3.88 50.74 -45.16
C ALA A 309 -4.94 50.12 -46.08
N THR A 310 -5.84 50.97 -46.58
CA THR A 310 -6.84 50.71 -47.63
C THR A 310 -6.22 50.43 -48.98
#